data_AF-A0A5P2BLF8-F1
#
_entry.id   AF-A0A5P2BLF8-F1
#
_cell.length_a   1.000
_cell.length_b   1.000
_cell.length_c   1.000
_cell.angle_alpha   90.00
_cell.angle_beta   90.00
_cell.angle_gamma   90.00
#
_symmetry.space_group_name_H-M   'P 1'
#
loop_
_entity.id
_entity.type
_entity.pdbx_description
1 polymer ?
#
loop_
_entity_poly.entity_id
_entity_poly.type
_entity_poly.pdbx_seq_one_letter_code
_entity_poly.pdbx_strand_id
1 'polypeptide(L)'
;MAYMYEKTNRVLARHQDVQDELERVTFEIAVKAEEILAQHHVDWHSRIEVEEGRIDKYVVLSDDAGQKAALSIEYGRKAYTVTREDRDGNEYEVEVPATDGLYVLATASGLPKKRKGKVRVD
;
A
#
# COMPACT_ATOMS: atom_id res chain seq x y z
N MET A 1 -28.20 24.57 10.62
CA MET A 1 -27.07 24.25 11.53
C MET A 1 -26.13 23.20 10.95
N ALA A 2 -26.60 22.05 10.43
CA ALA A 2 -25.73 21.01 9.86
C ALA A 2 -24.79 21.50 8.72
N TYR A 3 -25.27 22.37 7.83
CA TYR A 3 -24.50 22.88 6.68
C TYR A 3 -23.32 23.82 7.06
N MET A 4 -23.36 24.44 8.26
CA MET A 4 -22.22 25.23 8.75
C MET A 4 -21.11 24.33 9.29
N TYR A 5 -21.46 23.29 10.06
CA TYR A 5 -20.48 22.34 10.61
C TYR A 5 -19.72 21.57 9.53
N GLU A 6 -20.38 21.21 8.43
CA GLU A 6 -19.75 20.49 7.32
C GLU A 6 -18.70 21.35 6.59
N LYS A 7 -18.95 22.67 6.46
CA LYS A 7 -17.97 23.61 5.90
C LYS A 7 -16.83 23.90 6.87
N THR A 8 -17.08 23.92 8.17
CA THR A 8 -16.04 24.12 9.20
C THR A 8 -14.97 23.03 9.13
N ASN A 9 -15.36 21.76 8.98
CA ASN A 9 -14.40 20.66 8.86
C ASN A 9 -13.48 20.81 7.64
N ARG A 10 -14.02 21.27 6.50
CA ARG A 10 -13.22 21.46 5.28
C ARG A 10 -12.26 22.65 5.38
N VAL A 11 -12.63 23.68 6.14
CA VAL A 11 -11.75 24.82 6.41
C VAL A 11 -10.62 24.40 7.35
N LEU A 12 -10.94 23.67 8.42
CA LEU A 12 -9.95 23.13 9.35
C LEU A 12 -8.99 22.16 8.66
N ALA A 13 -9.51 21.26 7.81
CA ALA A 13 -8.67 20.33 7.06
C ALA A 13 -7.66 21.02 6.14
N ARG A 14 -7.92 22.27 5.71
CA ARG A 14 -7.02 23.06 4.86
C ARG A 14 -6.11 24.00 5.64
N HIS A 15 -6.24 24.04 6.97
CA HIS A 15 -5.40 24.88 7.80
C HIS A 15 -3.95 24.43 7.70
N GLN A 16 -3.01 25.38 7.66
CA GLN A 16 -1.59 25.09 7.45
C GLN A 16 -1.07 24.10 8.51
N ASP A 17 -1.30 24.37 9.79
CA ASP A 17 -0.86 23.47 10.88
C ASP A 17 -1.39 22.03 10.74
N VAL A 18 -2.58 21.86 10.16
CA VAL A 18 -3.15 20.51 9.91
C VAL A 18 -2.43 19.84 8.75
N GLN A 19 -2.16 20.59 7.67
CA GLN A 19 -1.45 20.07 6.52
C GLN A 19 0.03 19.76 6.83
N ASP A 20 0.68 20.60 7.64
CA ASP A 20 2.05 20.39 8.12
C ASP A 20 2.15 19.11 8.97
N GLU A 21 1.19 18.90 9.86
CA GLU A 21 1.14 17.69 10.68
C GLU A 21 0.84 16.45 9.82
N LEU A 22 -0.06 16.56 8.84
CA LEU A 22 -0.30 15.48 7.87
C LEU A 22 0.96 15.15 7.09
N GLU A 23 1.73 16.16 6.64
CA GLU A 23 3.00 15.94 5.95
C GLU A 23 4.02 15.23 6.84
N ARG A 24 4.19 15.69 8.08
CA ARG A 24 5.09 15.08 9.05
C ARG A 24 4.76 13.61 9.30
N VAL A 25 3.49 13.31 9.57
CA VAL A 25 3.02 11.94 9.83
C VAL A 25 3.15 11.08 8.57
N THR A 26 2.79 11.60 7.40
CA THR A 26 2.90 10.88 6.13
C THR A 26 4.36 10.52 5.83
N PHE A 27 5.28 11.48 6.02
CA PHE A 27 6.70 11.26 5.84
C PHE A 27 7.25 10.19 6.79
N GLU A 28 6.88 10.26 8.07
CA GLU A 28 7.29 9.26 9.08
C GLU A 28 6.82 7.85 8.69
N ILE A 29 5.57 7.71 8.25
CA ILE A 29 5.02 6.43 7.81
C ILE A 29 5.72 5.94 6.54
N ALA A 30 5.97 6.83 5.57
CA ALA A 30 6.61 6.47 4.31
C ALA A 30 8.03 5.93 4.56
N VAL A 31 8.85 6.62 5.36
CA VAL A 31 10.22 6.19 5.68
C VAL A 31 10.22 4.84 6.41
N LYS A 32 9.32 4.62 7.37
CA LYS A 32 9.20 3.32 8.05
C LYS A 32 8.78 2.21 7.08
N ALA A 33 7.88 2.50 6.15
CA ALA A 33 7.44 1.53 5.15
C ALA A 33 8.58 1.17 4.18
N GLU A 34 9.39 2.16 3.76
CA GLU A 34 10.59 1.92 2.95
C GLU A 34 11.62 1.06 3.69
N GLU A 35 11.85 1.34 4.98
CA GLU A 35 12.75 0.54 5.81
C GLU A 35 12.30 -0.93 5.86
N ILE A 36 11.01 -1.19 6.08
CA ILE A 36 10.46 -2.55 6.10
C ILE A 36 10.66 -3.24 4.73
N LEU A 37 10.39 -2.56 3.62
CA LEU A 37 10.60 -3.15 2.29
C LEU A 37 12.08 -3.51 2.05
N ALA A 38 12.99 -2.62 2.45
CA ALA A 38 14.43 -2.82 2.31
C ALA A 38 14.92 -4.01 3.16
N GLN A 39 14.45 -4.13 4.41
CA GLN A 39 14.79 -5.26 5.30
C GLN A 39 14.35 -6.63 4.74
N HIS A 40 13.28 -6.65 3.95
CA HIS A 40 12.74 -7.87 3.36
C HIS A 40 13.18 -8.12 1.92
N HIS A 41 14.07 -7.27 1.35
CA HIS A 41 14.57 -7.36 -0.03
C HIS A 41 13.45 -7.46 -1.08
N VAL A 42 12.30 -6.82 -0.82
CA VAL A 42 11.13 -6.80 -1.71
C VAL A 42 11.01 -5.49 -2.52
N ASP A 43 11.95 -4.58 -2.31
CA ASP A 43 12.11 -3.27 -2.96
C ASP A 43 12.27 -3.35 -4.50
N TRP A 44 12.65 -4.51 -5.03
CA TRP A 44 12.77 -4.76 -6.47
C TRP A 44 11.43 -4.79 -7.22
N HIS A 45 10.33 -5.06 -6.52
CA HIS A 45 9.01 -5.26 -7.14
C HIS A 45 7.93 -4.31 -6.63
N SER A 46 8.24 -3.55 -5.58
CA SER A 46 7.32 -2.61 -4.99
C SER A 46 8.07 -1.45 -4.35
N ARG A 47 7.47 -0.27 -4.36
CA ARG A 47 8.02 0.95 -3.79
C ARG A 47 6.96 1.67 -2.98
N ILE A 48 7.41 2.50 -2.04
CA ILE A 48 6.53 3.42 -1.35
C ILE A 48 6.39 4.68 -2.18
N GLU A 49 5.16 5.12 -2.37
CA GLU A 49 4.83 6.40 -2.99
C GLU A 49 4.00 7.23 -2.01
N VAL A 50 4.16 8.55 -2.09
CA VAL A 50 3.31 9.49 -1.36
C VAL A 50 2.46 10.23 -2.38
N GLU A 51 1.14 10.09 -2.25
CA GLU A 51 0.19 10.81 -3.09
C GLU A 51 -0.54 11.87 -2.26
N GLU A 52 -0.81 13.00 -2.90
CA GLU A 52 -1.53 14.11 -2.28
C GLU A 52 -2.88 14.33 -2.96
N GLY A 53 -3.94 14.22 -2.16
CA GLY A 53 -5.28 14.66 -2.51
C GLY A 53 -5.50 16.14 -2.18
N ARG A 54 -6.74 16.60 -2.26
CA ARG A 54 -7.07 18.02 -1.98
C ARG A 54 -6.90 18.44 -0.52
N ILE A 55 -6.95 17.48 0.39
CA ILE A 55 -6.83 17.66 1.86
C ILE A 55 -6.16 16.46 2.53
N ASP A 56 -6.03 15.33 1.82
CA ASP A 56 -5.57 14.06 2.33
C ASP A 56 -4.19 13.76 1.74
N LYS A 57 -3.35 13.08 2.51
CA LYS A 57 -2.08 12.52 2.02
C LYS A 57 -2.14 11.01 2.19
N TYR A 58 -1.63 10.28 1.21
CA TYR A 58 -1.69 8.82 1.13
C TYR A 58 -0.28 8.27 1.07
N VAL A 59 -0.02 7.21 1.82
CA VAL A 59 1.18 6.37 1.66
C VAL A 59 0.74 5.10 0.93
N VAL A 60 1.31 4.90 -0.26
CA VAL A 60 0.89 3.85 -1.19
C VAL A 60 2.03 2.85 -1.34
N LEU A 61 1.73 1.57 -1.16
CA LEU A 61 2.61 0.49 -1.59
C LEU A 61 2.30 0.18 -3.06
N SER A 62 3.09 0.75 -3.95
CA SER A 62 2.93 0.64 -5.40
C SER A 62 3.79 -0.47 -5.96
N ASP A 63 3.24 -1.25 -6.90
CA ASP A 63 3.93 -2.29 -7.67
C ASP A 63 3.80 -2.09 -9.18
N ASP A 64 3.48 -0.86 -9.62
CA ASP A 64 3.16 -0.54 -11.01
C ASP A 64 4.29 -0.86 -12.00
N ALA A 65 5.53 -0.94 -11.52
CA ALA A 65 6.70 -1.33 -12.31
C ALA A 65 7.00 -2.85 -12.30
N GLY A 66 6.25 -3.65 -11.55
CA GLY A 66 6.59 -5.04 -11.19
C GLY A 66 5.51 -6.09 -11.49
N GLN A 67 5.53 -7.18 -10.74
CA GLN A 67 4.67 -8.36 -10.95
C GLN A 67 3.26 -8.24 -10.34
N LYS A 68 2.81 -7.04 -10.00
CA LYS A 68 1.55 -6.82 -9.24
C LYS A 68 1.54 -7.54 -7.88
N ALA A 69 2.66 -7.45 -7.16
CA ALA A 69 2.92 -8.17 -5.91
C ALA A 69 2.54 -7.42 -4.62
N ALA A 70 2.23 -6.12 -4.64
CA ALA A 70 1.96 -5.29 -3.47
C ALA A 70 0.90 -5.89 -2.54
N LEU A 71 -0.19 -6.42 -3.10
CA LEU A 71 -1.22 -7.10 -2.31
C LEU A 71 -0.71 -8.38 -1.64
N SER A 72 0.16 -9.12 -2.31
CA SER A 72 0.77 -10.34 -1.76
C SER A 72 1.86 -10.01 -0.74
N ILE A 73 2.54 -8.89 -0.90
CA ILE A 73 3.53 -8.37 0.06
C ILE A 73 2.82 -7.91 1.33
N GLU A 74 1.72 -7.15 1.20
CA GLU A 74 1.00 -6.62 2.36
C GLU A 74 0.26 -7.72 3.13
N TYR A 75 -0.54 -8.55 2.44
CA TYR A 75 -1.46 -9.50 3.09
C TYR A 75 -1.02 -10.97 3.01
N GLY A 76 0.05 -11.26 2.28
CA GLY A 76 0.46 -12.62 1.98
C GLY A 76 -0.33 -13.23 0.83
N ARG A 77 0.03 -14.46 0.49
CA ARG A 77 -0.65 -15.26 -0.54
C ARG A 77 -0.64 -16.74 -0.17
N LYS A 78 -1.63 -17.47 -0.67
CA LYS A 78 -1.62 -18.94 -0.64
C LYS A 78 -0.79 -19.47 -1.80
N ALA A 79 -0.39 -20.74 -1.71
CA ALA A 79 0.24 -21.40 -2.85
C ALA A 79 -0.76 -21.54 -4.00
N TYR A 80 -0.29 -21.37 -5.24
CA TYR A 80 -1.09 -21.53 -6.45
C TYR A 80 -0.21 -21.91 -7.63
N THR A 81 -0.77 -22.64 -8.59
CA THR A 81 -0.08 -23.01 -9.83
C THR A 81 -0.39 -22.00 -10.92
N VAL A 82 0.63 -21.62 -11.68
CA VAL A 82 0.50 -20.79 -12.88
C VAL A 82 1.14 -21.48 -14.06
N THR A 83 0.49 -21.40 -15.21
CA THR A 83 1.10 -21.78 -16.48
C THR A 83 1.98 -20.64 -16.97
N ARG A 84 3.23 -20.94 -17.30
CA ARG A 84 4.18 -20.02 -17.92
C ARG A 84 4.67 -20.59 -19.24
N GLU A 85 5.01 -19.69 -20.15
CA GLU A 85 5.64 -20.04 -21.43
C GLU A 85 7.16 -19.95 -21.29
N ASP A 86 7.88 -20.93 -21.81
CA ASP A 86 9.34 -20.88 -21.91
C ASP A 86 9.78 -20.03 -23.12
N ARG A 87 11.10 -19.95 -23.35
CA ARG A 87 11.65 -19.17 -24.48
C ARG A 87 11.38 -19.83 -25.84
N ASP A 88 10.99 -21.10 -25.85
CA ASP A 88 10.77 -21.93 -27.03
C ASP A 88 9.27 -22.09 -27.35
N GLY A 89 8.39 -21.44 -26.57
CA GLY A 89 6.94 -21.44 -26.76
C GLY A 89 6.19 -22.59 -26.07
N ASN A 90 6.84 -23.37 -25.22
CA ASN A 90 6.19 -24.47 -24.49
C ASN A 90 5.60 -23.96 -23.17
N GLU A 91 4.38 -24.37 -22.88
CA GLU A 91 3.72 -24.12 -21.60
C GLU A 91 4.18 -25.12 -20.54
N TYR A 92 4.52 -24.63 -19.35
CA TYR A 92 4.83 -25.44 -18.17
C TYR A 92 4.18 -24.87 -16.92
N GLU A 93 3.81 -25.75 -16.00
CA GLU A 93 3.23 -25.38 -14.72
C GLU A 93 4.33 -25.02 -13.71
N VAL A 94 4.16 -23.88 -13.05
CA VAL A 94 5.00 -23.43 -11.95
C VAL A 94 4.15 -23.29 -10.70
N GLU A 95 4.57 -23.98 -9.64
CA GLU A 95 4.00 -23.76 -8.32
C GLU A 95 4.60 -22.50 -7.69
N VAL A 96 3.75 -21.53 -7.39
CA VAL A 96 4.11 -20.34 -6.62
C VAL A 96 3.85 -20.64 -5.15
N PRO A 97 4.86 -20.57 -4.27
CA PRO A 97 4.69 -20.93 -2.86
C PRO A 97 3.83 -19.89 -2.12
N ALA A 98 3.20 -20.37 -1.04
CA ALA A 98 2.54 -19.53 -0.07
C ALA A 98 3.56 -18.60 0.61
N THR A 99 3.11 -17.44 1.06
CA THR A 99 3.95 -16.46 1.76
C THR A 99 3.10 -15.69 2.74
N ASP A 100 3.64 -15.45 3.93
CA ASP A 100 2.99 -14.60 4.93
C ASP A 100 3.08 -13.13 4.51
N GLY A 101 2.05 -12.35 4.89
CA GLY A 101 2.03 -10.91 4.66
C GLY A 101 3.01 -10.19 5.57
N LEU A 102 3.77 -9.25 5.01
CA LEU A 102 4.65 -8.38 5.76
C LEU A 102 3.88 -7.29 6.50
N TYR A 103 2.68 -6.94 6.04
CA TYR A 103 1.86 -5.86 6.59
C TYR A 103 2.65 -4.56 6.70
N VAL A 104 3.29 -4.16 5.60
CA VAL A 104 4.21 -3.01 5.53
C VAL A 104 3.49 -1.75 5.95
N LEU A 105 2.36 -1.45 5.30
CA LEU A 105 1.60 -0.22 5.56
C LEU A 105 0.96 -0.24 6.94
N ALA A 106 0.36 -1.36 7.35
CA ALA A 106 -0.25 -1.46 8.68
C ALA A 106 0.81 -1.32 9.80
N THR A 107 1.99 -1.93 9.63
CA THR A 107 3.07 -1.84 10.61
C THR A 107 3.65 -0.43 10.65
N ALA A 108 3.94 0.19 9.50
CA ALA A 108 4.50 1.53 9.42
C ALA A 108 3.57 2.61 10.02
N SER A 109 2.26 2.46 9.84
CA SER A 109 1.23 3.39 10.36
C SER A 109 0.76 3.09 11.79
N GLY A 110 1.21 1.99 12.39
CA GLY A 110 0.71 1.55 13.71
C GLY A 110 -0.76 1.14 13.70
N LEU A 111 -1.34 0.89 12.52
CA LEU A 111 -2.71 0.45 12.37
C LEU A 111 -2.82 -1.07 12.58
N PRO A 112 -3.99 -1.56 13.04
CA PRO A 112 -4.20 -2.99 13.19
C PRO A 112 -4.08 -3.70 11.84
N LYS A 113 -3.36 -4.83 11.81
CA LYS A 113 -3.24 -5.73 10.67
C LYS A 113 -4.61 -6.32 10.32
N LYS A 114 -5.33 -5.67 9.41
CA LYS A 114 -6.63 -6.16 8.92
C LYS A 114 -6.39 -7.14 7.78
N ARG A 115 -7.29 -8.12 7.62
CA ARG A 115 -7.29 -8.99 6.43
C ARG A 115 -7.72 -8.17 5.21
N LYS A 116 -7.25 -8.58 4.02
CA LYS A 116 -7.63 -8.01 2.72
C LYS A 116 -9.14 -7.73 2.68
N GLY A 117 -9.50 -6.45 2.62
CA GLY A 117 -10.89 -6.03 2.47
C GLY A 117 -11.44 -6.46 1.12
N LYS A 118 -12.72 -6.82 1.05
CA LYS A 118 -13.41 -6.97 -0.24
C LYS A 118 -13.70 -5.56 -0.75
N VAL A 119 -12.99 -5.13 -1.80
CA VAL A 119 -13.35 -3.91 -2.52
C VAL A 119 -14.63 -4.19 -3.30
N ARG A 120 -15.71 -3.48 -2.98
CA ARG A 120 -16.87 -3.39 -3.88
C ARG A 120 -16.51 -2.39 -4.95
N VAL A 121 -16.40 -2.87 -6.18
CA VAL A 121 -16.31 -2.00 -7.36
C VAL A 121 -17.76 -1.86 -7.81
N ASP A 122 -18.36 -0.71 -7.52
CA ASP A 122 -19.67 -0.32 -8.05
C ASP A 122 -19.50 0.25 -9.46
#